data_AF-A0A6N8DHP7-F1
#
_entry.id   AF-A0A6N8DHP7-F1
#
_cell.length_a   1.000
_cell.length_b   1.000
_cell.length_c   1.000
_cell.angle_alpha   90.00
_cell.angle_beta   90.00
_cell.angle_gamma   90.00
#
_symmetry.space_group_name_H-M   'P 1'
#
loop_
_entity.id
_entity.type
_entity.pdbx_description
1 polymer ?
#
loop_
_entity_poly.entity_id
_entity_poly.type
_entity_poly.pdbx_seq_one_letter_code
_entity_poly.pdbx_strand_id
1 'polypeptide(L)' 'MAEIAAPYGRRIKLDEVAYDSGMTLLRVTIREGGRYTILELDAATAAQWGGLMRDWAATHQ' A
#
# COMPACT_ATOMS: atom_id res chain seq x y z
N MET A 1 2.82 -11.17 -1.56
CA MET A 1 2.95 -10.06 -2.52
C MET A 1 1.66 -9.94 -3.32
N ALA A 2 1.03 -8.76 -3.29
CA ALA A 2 -0.20 -8.45 -4.04
C ALA A 2 0.01 -7.19 -4.88
N GLU A 3 -0.58 -7.12 -6.08
CA GLU A 3 -0.50 -5.96 -6.97
C GLU A 3 -1.89 -5.62 -7.51
N ILE A 4 -2.21 -4.33 -7.56
CA ILE A 4 -3.47 -3.82 -8.10
C ILE A 4 -3.20 -2.73 -9.14
N ALA A 5 -4.02 -2.74 -10.19
CA ALA A 5 -4.08 -1.63 -11.14
C ALA A 5 -4.85 -0.46 -10.49
N ALA A 6 -4.32 0.75 -10.64
CA ALA A 6 -4.94 1.99 -10.20
C ALA A 6 -5.26 2.87 -11.43
N PRO A 7 -6.16 3.86 -11.30
CA PRO A 7 -6.49 4.77 -12.38
C PRO A 7 -5.27 5.42 -13.02
N TYR A 8 -5.40 5.80 -14.30
CA TYR A 8 -4.36 6.48 -15.08
C TYR A 8 -3.08 5.66 -15.31
N GLY A 9 -3.22 4.33 -15.45
CA GLY A 9 -2.11 3.43 -15.77
C GLY A 9 -1.12 3.23 -14.61
N ARG A 10 -1.54 3.54 -13.39
CA ARG A 10 -0.73 3.40 -12.18
C ARG A 10 -0.82 1.98 -11.65
N ARG A 11 0.20 1.56 -10.91
CA ARG A 11 0.22 0.25 -10.24
C ARG A 11 0.61 0.43 -8.78
N ILE A 12 -0.10 -0.27 -7.89
CA ILE A 12 0.18 -0.30 -6.46
C ILE A 12 0.55 -1.73 -6.11
N LYS A 13 1.74 -1.89 -5.51
CA LYS A 13 2.27 -3.18 -5.08
C LYS A 13 2.44 -3.18 -3.56
N LEU A 14 2.06 -4.29 -2.94
CA LEU A 14 2.16 -4.55 -1.51
C LEU A 14 3.10 -5.73 -1.25
N ASP A 15 4.16 -5.47 -0.52
CA ASP A 15 5.19 -6.44 -0.13
C ASP A 15 5.37 -6.43 1.39
N GLU A 16 5.51 -7.60 2.00
CA GLU A 16 5.94 -7.70 3.39
C GLU A 16 7.47 -7.68 3.44
N VAL A 17 8.04 -6.86 4.32
CA VAL A 17 9.49 -6.70 4.48
C VAL A 17 9.85 -6.94 5.93
N ALA A 18 10.61 -8.00 6.17
CA ALA A 18 11.19 -8.30 7.47
C ALA A 18 12.60 -7.69 7.57
N TYR A 19 12.87 -7.03 8.70
CA TYR A 19 14.16 -6.46 9.04
C TYR A 19 14.85 -7.29 10.14
N ASP A 20 16.18 -7.23 10.19
CA ASP A 20 16.98 -7.97 11.18
C ASP A 20 16.69 -7.57 12.64
N SER A 21 16.09 -6.40 12.85
CA SER A 21 15.59 -5.97 14.17
C SER A 21 14.39 -6.76 14.68
N GLY A 22 13.81 -7.65 13.86
CA GLY A 22 12.57 -8.36 14.13
C GLY A 22 11.31 -7.58 13.74
N MET A 23 11.47 -6.35 13.24
CA MET A 23 10.37 -5.54 12.74
C MET A 23 9.92 -6.02 11.35
N THR A 24 8.61 -6.15 11.16
CA THR A 24 8.00 -6.44 9.86
C THR A 24 7.13 -5.26 9.44
N LEU A 25 7.39 -4.73 8.25
CA LEU A 25 6.65 -3.60 7.68
C LEU A 25 5.98 -4.00 6.36
N LEU A 26 4.87 -3.34 6.06
CA LEU A 26 4.22 -3.41 4.76
C LEU A 26 4.82 -2.33 3.84
N ARG A 27 5.55 -2.75 2.81
CA ARG A 27 6.03 -1.87 1.76
C ARG A 27 4.97 -1.69 0.68
N VAL A 28 4.62 -0.43 0.45
CA VAL A 28 3.73 0.03 -0.59
C VAL A 28 4.58 0.68 -1.67
N THR A 29 4.51 0.16 -2.89
CA THR A 29 5.16 0.76 -4.06
C THR A 29 4.10 1.25 -5.03
N ILE A 30 4.10 2.55 -5.31
CA ILE A 30 3.25 3.17 -6.33
C ILE A 30 4.12 3.49 -7.54
N ARG A 31 3.74 2.96 -8.70
CA ARG A 31 4.41 3.21 -9.98
C ARG A 31 3.53 4.04 -10.90
N GLU A 32 4.11 5.13 -11.41
CA GLU A 32 3.54 5.98 -12.45
C GLU A 32 4.57 6.17 -13.57
N GLY A 33 4.45 5.41 -14.65
CA GLY A 33 5.45 5.36 -15.71
C GLY A 33 6.83 4.91 -15.20
N GLY A 34 7.79 5.84 -15.22
CA GLY A 34 9.16 5.66 -14.68
C GLY A 34 9.35 6.18 -13.25
N ARG A 35 8.33 6.81 -12.65
CA ARG A 35 8.39 7.31 -11.27
C ARG A 35 7.91 6.23 -10.29
N TYR A 36 8.61 6.14 -9.17
CA TYR A 36 8.32 5.22 -8.07
C TYR A 36 8.22 6.00 -6.77
N THR A 37 7.16 5.76 -6.03
CA THR A 37 7.04 6.18 -4.63
C THR A 37 6.98 4.93 -3.78
N ILE A 38 7.87 4.84 -2.79
CA ILE A 38 7.94 3.72 -1.85
C ILE A 38 7.66 4.28 -0.45
N LEU A 39 6.76 3.61 0.24
CA LEU A 39 6.29 3.91 1.60
C LEU A 39 6.31 2.60 2.38
N GLU A 40 6.74 2.63 3.63
CA GLU A 40 6.61 1.49 4.53
C GLU A 40 5.70 1.83 5.70
N LEU A 41 4.81 0.90 6.01
CA LEU A 41 3.79 1.04 7.04
C LEU A 41 3.98 -0.04 8.08
N ASP A 42 3.92 0.33 9.35
CA ASP A 42 3.67 -0.65 10.40
C ASP A 42 2.22 -1.16 10.34
N ALA A 43 1.93 -2.21 11.12
CA ALA A 43 0.62 -2.84 11.13
C ALA A 43 -0.51 -1.89 11.56
N ALA A 44 -0.24 -0.98 12.50
CA ALA A 44 -1.23 -0.03 13.00
C ALA A 44 -1.61 1.00 11.93
N THR A 45 -0.62 1.57 11.26
CA THR A 45 -0.78 2.56 10.19
C THR A 45 -1.44 1.91 8.96
N ALA A 46 -1.05 0.69 8.61
CA ALA A 46 -1.68 -0.06 7.51
C ALA A 46 -3.17 -0.35 7.79
N ALA A 47 -3.52 -0.72 9.03
CA ALA A 47 -4.90 -0.95 9.42
C ALA A 47 -5.75 0.33 9.33
N GLN A 48 -5.23 1.46 9.80
CA GLN A 48 -5.90 2.75 9.71
C GLN A 48 -6.11 3.17 8.25
N TRP A 49 -5.05 3.10 7.43
CA TRP A 49 -5.12 3.50 6.02
C TRP A 49 -6.11 2.62 5.23
N GLY A 50 -6.03 1.30 5.39
CA GLY A 50 -6.97 0.37 4.77
C GLY A 50 -8.42 0.56 5.23
N GLY A 51 -8.62 0.90 6.52
CA GLY A 51 -9.94 1.27 7.05
C GLY A 51 -10.54 2.46 6.32
N LEU A 52 -9.78 3.56 6.21
CA LEU A 52 -10.23 4.77 5.51
C LEU A 52 -10.59 4.51 4.03
N MET A 53 -9.84 3.65 3.34
CA MET A 53 -10.18 3.26 1.96
C MET A 53 -11.51 2.52 1.88
N ARG A 54 -11.74 1.56 2.79
CA ARG A 54 -13.00 0.80 2.83
C ARG A 54 -14.18 1.71 3.13
N ASP A 55 -14.03 2.59 4.11
CA ASP A 55 -15.08 3.54 4.51
C ASP A 55 -15.45 4.47 3.35
N TRP A 56 -14.46 4.96 2.61
CA TRP A 56 -14.71 5.78 1.41
C TRP A 56 -15.43 4.98 0.31
N ALA A 57 -14.99 3.75 0.02
CA ALA A 57 -15.63 2.92 -1.00
C ALA A 57 -17.08 2.56 -0.66
N ALA A 58 -17.40 2.37 0.63
CA ALA A 58 -18.76 2.11 1.09
C ALA A 58 -19.72 3.28 0.88
N THR A 59 -19.20 4.51 0.70
CA THR A 59 -20.02 5.71 0.47
C THR A 59 -20.15 6.11 -1.00
N HIS A 60 -19.50 5.40 -1.92
CA HIS A 60 -19.40 5.77 -3.34
C HIS A 60 -19.60 4.58 -4.30
N GLN A 61 -20.70 3.83 -4.14
CA GLN A 61 -21.10 2.77 -5.08
C GLN A 61 -21.76 3.29 -6.36
#